data_AF-A0A7W5ZV03-F1
#
_entry.id   AF-A0A7W5ZV03-F1
#
_cell.length_a   1.000
_cell.length_b   1.000
_cell.length_c   1.000
_cell.angle_alpha   90.00
_cell.angle_beta   90.00
_cell.angle_gamma   90.00
#
_symmetry.space_group_name_H-M   'P 1'
#
loop_
_entity.id
_entity.type
_entity.pdbx_description
1 polymer ?
#
loop_
_entity_poly.entity_id
_entity_poly.type
_entity_poly.pdbx_seq_one_letter_code
_entity_poly.pdbx_strand_id
1 'polypeptide(L)'
;MAFTDEIPWDQPATMIDLEGRVPIIGTIRDCTLHYGLYKPHARDNARILLTQPIHREGRATRTWLLDPSEITELAERLTRETN
;
A
#
# COMPACT_ATOMS: atom_id res chain seq x y z
N MET A 1 -8.51 11.79 -9.47
CA MET A 1 -7.61 10.61 -9.42
C MET A 1 -7.09 10.52 -8.02
N ALA A 2 -7.02 9.33 -7.45
CA ALA A 2 -6.42 9.16 -6.13
C ALA A 2 -4.89 9.22 -6.31
N PHE A 3 -4.15 9.78 -5.34
CA PHE A 3 -2.68 9.81 -5.45
C PHE A 3 -2.07 8.39 -5.54
N THR A 4 -2.83 7.37 -5.12
CA THR A 4 -2.50 5.94 -5.25
C THR A 4 -2.36 5.49 -6.72
N ASP A 5 -2.99 6.18 -7.68
CA ASP A 5 -2.82 5.94 -9.11
C ASP A 5 -1.41 6.32 -9.61
N GLU A 6 -0.74 7.25 -8.93
CA GLU A 6 0.60 7.74 -9.29
C GLU A 6 1.72 6.88 -8.70
N ILE A 7 1.39 5.90 -7.84
CA ILE A 7 2.37 5.01 -7.20
C ILE A 7 2.83 3.96 -8.21
N PRO A 8 4.14 3.86 -8.53
CA PRO A 8 4.67 2.81 -9.40
C PRO A 8 4.61 1.43 -8.73
N TRP A 9 4.21 0.40 -9.48
CA TRP A 9 4.12 -0.98 -8.96
C TRP A 9 5.45 -1.56 -8.49
N ASP A 10 6.54 -1.18 -9.16
CA ASP A 10 7.92 -1.63 -8.92
C ASP A 10 8.63 -0.82 -7.84
N GLN A 11 8.01 0.25 -7.32
CA GLN A 11 8.57 1.03 -6.22
C GLN A 11 8.80 0.11 -5.00
N PRO A 12 10.00 0.13 -4.38
CA PRO A 12 10.22 -0.59 -3.14
C PRO A 12 9.28 -0.09 -2.03
N ALA A 13 8.82 -1.01 -1.20
CA ALA A 13 7.90 -0.74 -0.11
C ALA A 13 8.04 -1.77 1.02
N THR A 14 7.45 -1.46 2.17
CA THR A 14 7.37 -2.40 3.29
C THR A 14 5.96 -2.45 3.83
N MET A 15 5.32 -3.63 3.79
CA MET A 15 4.06 -3.84 4.49
C MET A 15 4.32 -4.18 5.95
N ILE A 16 3.62 -3.48 6.82
CA ILE A 16 3.65 -3.64 8.26
C ILE A 16 2.27 -4.13 8.69
N ASP A 17 2.23 -5.20 9.47
CA ASP A 17 1.04 -5.63 10.20
C ASP A 17 1.21 -5.24 11.66
N LEU A 18 0.28 -4.44 12.18
CA LEU A 18 0.29 -3.96 13.57
C LEU A 18 0.00 -5.07 14.60
N GLU A 19 -0.29 -6.29 14.18
CA GLU A 19 -0.41 -7.48 15.05
C GLU A 19 0.95 -8.11 15.43
N GLY A 20 2.07 -7.51 15.02
CA GLY A 20 3.41 -7.98 15.39
C GLY A 20 3.95 -9.11 14.53
N ARG A 21 3.39 -9.30 13.33
CA ARG A 21 3.91 -10.26 12.34
C ARG A 21 5.16 -9.70 11.65
N VAL A 22 5.95 -10.59 11.06
CA VAL A 22 7.13 -10.19 10.27
C VAL A 22 6.67 -9.31 9.10
N PRO A 23 7.24 -8.11 8.91
CA PRO A 23 6.87 -7.24 7.80
C PRO A 23 7.29 -7.84 6.46
N ILE A 24 6.56 -7.50 5.41
CA ILE A 24 6.90 -7.89 4.04
C ILE A 24 7.71 -6.74 3.43
N ILE A 25 8.95 -7.03 3.06
CA ILE A 25 9.83 -6.09 2.34
C ILE A 25 9.86 -6.52 0.87
N GLY A 26 9.41 -5.65 -0.03
CA GLY A 26 9.28 -5.98 -1.45
C GLY A 26 8.90 -4.75 -2.28
N THR A 27 8.05 -4.93 -3.28
CA THR A 27 7.49 -3.84 -4.10
C THR A 27 6.07 -3.46 -3.67
N ILE A 28 5.54 -2.35 -4.19
CA ILE A 28 4.12 -1.99 -4.03
C ILE A 28 3.21 -3.09 -4.55
N ARG A 29 3.57 -3.74 -5.66
CA ARG A 29 2.82 -4.90 -6.18
C ARG A 29 2.83 -6.07 -5.20
N ASP A 30 4.00 -6.44 -4.65
CA ASP A 30 4.10 -7.55 -3.69
C ASP A 30 3.26 -7.25 -2.43
N CYS A 31 3.33 -6.03 -1.92
CA CYS A 31 2.55 -5.60 -0.77
C CYS A 31 1.04 -5.63 -1.08
N THR A 32 0.63 -5.11 -2.23
CA THR A 32 -0.79 -5.09 -2.61
C THR A 32 -1.36 -6.51 -2.78
N LEU A 33 -0.59 -7.42 -3.38
CA LEU A 33 -0.95 -8.84 -3.49
C LEU A 33 -1.14 -9.48 -2.12
N HIS A 34 -0.19 -9.29 -1.20
CA HIS A 34 -0.28 -9.86 0.16
C HIS A 34 -1.45 -9.30 0.96
N TYR A 35 -1.75 -8.00 0.83
CA TYR A 35 -2.94 -7.40 1.46
C TYR A 35 -4.23 -8.06 0.98
N GLY A 36 -4.32 -8.39 -0.32
CA GLY A 36 -5.43 -9.14 -0.89
C GLY A 36 -5.64 -10.51 -0.22
N LEU A 37 -4.59 -11.14 0.28
CA LEU A 37 -4.64 -12.44 0.97
C LEU A 37 -5.00 -12.34 2.46
N TYR A 38 -4.95 -11.14 3.05
CA TYR A 38 -5.25 -10.95 4.47
C TYR A 38 -6.73 -11.17 4.80
N LYS A 39 -6.97 -11.69 6.01
CA LYS A 39 -8.29 -11.71 6.64
C LYS A 39 -8.73 -10.27 6.99
N PRO A 40 -10.03 -9.98 7.13
CA PRO A 40 -10.52 -8.62 7.40
C PRO A 40 -9.81 -7.91 8.57
N HIS A 41 -9.66 -8.57 9.73
CA HIS A 41 -8.96 -7.97 10.87
C HIS A 41 -7.50 -7.58 10.57
N ALA A 42 -6.79 -8.38 9.78
CA ALA A 42 -5.41 -8.11 9.43
C ALA A 42 -5.30 -6.98 8.38
N ARG A 43 -6.33 -6.79 7.54
CA ARG A 43 -6.41 -5.66 6.62
C ARG A 43 -6.55 -4.32 7.35
N ASP A 44 -7.34 -4.28 8.42
CA ASP A 44 -7.52 -3.06 9.23
C ASP A 44 -6.21 -2.63 9.94
N ASN A 45 -5.36 -3.61 10.26
CA ASN A 45 -4.06 -3.43 10.88
C ASN A 45 -2.91 -3.26 9.88
N ALA A 46 -3.15 -3.43 8.57
CA ALA A 46 -2.11 -3.33 7.57
C ALA A 46 -1.71 -1.88 7.29
N ARG A 47 -0.43 -1.64 7.08
CA ARG A 47 0.15 -0.38 6.63
C ARG A 47 1.21 -0.65 5.55
N ILE A 48 1.38 0.25 4.59
CA ILE A 48 2.50 0.17 3.65
C ILE A 48 3.38 1.40 3.80
N LEU A 49 4.62 1.21 4.23
CA LEU A 49 5.63 2.26 4.22
C LEU A 49 6.17 2.41 2.79
N LEU A 50 5.98 3.59 2.21
CA LEU A 50 6.61 3.96 0.96
C LEU A 50 8.11 4.20 1.16
N THR A 51 8.89 4.11 0.09
CA THR A 51 10.33 4.44 0.13
C THR A 51 10.66 5.75 -0.57
N GLN A 52 9.70 6.31 -1.30
CA GLN A 52 9.82 7.58 -2.01
C GLN A 52 8.74 8.57 -1.57
N PRO A 53 9.03 9.87 -1.61
CA PRO A 53 8.06 10.88 -1.26
C PRO A 53 6.98 11.00 -2.34
N ILE A 54 5.73 11.18 -1.92
CA ILE A 54 4.60 11.36 -2.83
C ILE A 54 3.85 12.64 -2.49
N HIS A 55 3.44 13.36 -3.52
CA HIS A 55 2.62 14.55 -3.35
C HIS A 55 1.18 14.15 -2.97
N ARG A 56 0.59 14.87 -2.02
CA ARG A 56 -0.81 14.73 -1.63
C ARG A 56 -1.41 16.11 -1.51
N GLU A 57 -2.57 16.33 -2.14
CA GLU A 57 -3.24 17.63 -2.10
C GLU A 57 -3.49 18.08 -0.66
N GLY A 58 -3.16 19.33 -0.35
CA GLY A 58 -3.29 19.90 1.00
C GLY A 58 -2.31 19.36 2.04
N ARG A 59 -1.31 18.54 1.66
CA ARG A 59 -0.29 18.01 2.59
C ARG A 59 1.12 18.21 2.04
N ALA A 60 2.10 18.32 2.95
CA ALA A 60 3.50 18.45 2.56
C ALA A 60 4.05 17.14 1.98
N THR A 61 4.65 17.22 0.78
CA THR A 61 5.31 16.10 0.09
C THR A 61 6.37 15.45 0.97
N ARG A 62 6.20 14.16 1.28
CA ARG A 62 7.11 13.35 2.11
C ARG A 62 6.90 11.86 1.83
N THR A 63 7.73 11.02 2.41
CA THR A 63 7.47 9.57 2.45
C THR A 63 6.28 9.28 3.36
N TRP A 64 5.29 8.56 2.84
CA TRP A 64 4.04 8.30 3.56
C TRP A 64 3.93 6.84 4.00
N LEU A 65 3.12 6.65 5.03
CA LEU A 65 2.55 5.37 5.39
C LEU A 65 1.15 5.31 4.75
N LEU A 66 0.85 4.27 3.98
CA LEU A 66 -0.48 4.04 3.44
C LEU A 66 -1.37 3.38 4.49
N ASP A 67 -2.57 3.92 4.65
CA ASP A 67 -3.63 3.37 5.50
C ASP A 67 -4.46 2.30 4.76
N PRO A 68 -5.22 1.44 5.47
CA PRO A 68 -5.98 0.34 4.87
C PRO A 68 -6.89 0.72 3.70
N SER A 69 -7.51 1.91 3.75
CA SER A 69 -8.35 2.41 2.66
C SER A 69 -7.53 2.70 1.40
N GLU A 70 -6.35 3.28 1.55
CA GLU A 70 -5.44 3.58 0.45
C GLU A 70 -4.85 2.29 -0.14
N ILE A 71 -4.60 1.28 0.69
CA ILE A 71 -4.17 -0.04 0.22
C ILE A 71 -5.32 -0.76 -0.50
N THR A 72 -6.57 -0.56 -0.09
CA THR A 72 -7.75 -1.08 -0.78
C THR A 72 -7.86 -0.50 -2.19
N GLU A 73 -7.65 0.81 -2.36
CA GLU A 73 -7.60 1.44 -3.69
C GLU A 73 -6.54 0.80 -4.60
N LEU A 74 -5.35 0.50 -4.06
CA LEU A 74 -4.30 -0.22 -4.78
C LEU A 74 -4.75 -1.64 -5.15
N ALA A 75 -5.40 -2.37 -4.25
CA ALA A 75 -5.89 -3.72 -4.52
C ALA A 75 -6.97 -3.75 -5.62
N GLU A 76 -7.87 -2.76 -5.61
CA GLU A 76 -8.87 -2.57 -6.66
C GLU A 76 -8.21 -2.21 -8.00
N ARG A 77 -7.22 -1.31 -7.99
CA ARG A 77 -6.43 -0.95 -9.17
C ARG A 77 -5.73 -2.18 -9.76
N LEU A 78 -5.05 -2.96 -8.93
CA LEU A 78 -4.36 -4.19 -9.35
C LEU A 78 -5.34 -5.19 -10.00
N THR A 79 -6.54 -5.33 -9.43
CA THR A 79 -7.60 -6.19 -9.97
C THR A 79 -8.08 -5.72 -11.34
N ARG A 80 -8.23 -4.41 -11.54
CA ARG A 80 -8.61 -3.82 -12.84
C ARG A 80 -7.55 -3.95 -13.92
N GLU A 81 -6.27 -3.96 -13.54
CA GLU A 81 -5.15 -4.04 -14.50
C GLU A 81 -4.76 -5.48 -14.87
N THR A 82 -5.21 -6.48 -14.09
CA THR A 82 -4.86 -7.90 -14.30
C THR A 82 -5.97 -8.71 -14.97
N ASN A 83 -7.21 -8.18 -14.99
CA ASN A 83 -8.40 -8.78 -15.63
C ASN A 83 -8.85 -7.95 -16.82
#